data_AF-A0A251PLQ1-F1
#
_entry.id   AF-A0A251PLQ1-F1
#
_cell.length_a   1.000
_cell.length_b   1.000
_cell.length_c   1.000
_cell.angle_alpha   90.00
_cell.angle_beta   90.00
_cell.angle_gamma   90.00
#
_symmetry.space_group_name_H-M   'P 1'
#
loop_
_entity.id
_entity.type
_entity.pdbx_description
1 polymer ?
#
loop_
_entity_poly.entity_id
_entity_poly.type
_entity_poly.pdbx_seq_one_letter_code
_entity_poly.pdbx_strand_id
1 'polypeptide(L)'
;MPSSPKFFHARQPPSALRPTVLLIGFCLLFGLSGFIFGLVSLLHPSRQYKCLTSKSRSVKVIWETGSSSSSSSQNGLVLNVGDGNDNNKRKKVMGFVGIQTGFRSTGRRQSLRKTWMPSDAQGLQRVEEATGLAFRFVIGKTKEKQKMAELAKEVAEYDDFLLLDIEEEYSKLPYKTLAFFKAAYALFEADFYVKADDDIYLRPDRLSLLLAKERSHSQTYLGCMKKGPVFTDPKLKWYEPLSYLLGSEYFLHAYGPLYALSADVVASLVALRNNSGISI
;
A
#
# COMPACT_ATOMS: atom_id res chain seq x y z
N MET A 1 48.27 37.10 95.03
CA MET A 1 47.32 36.32 94.20
C MET A 1 47.09 37.10 92.92
N PRO A 2 47.37 36.55 91.73
CA PRO A 2 47.38 37.32 90.49
C PRO A 2 46.02 37.33 89.80
N SER A 3 45.67 38.46 89.20
CA SER A 3 44.52 38.66 88.32
C SER A 3 44.78 38.02 86.95
N SER A 4 43.91 37.10 86.54
CA SER A 4 43.94 36.42 85.24
C SER A 4 43.55 37.37 84.08
N PRO A 5 44.26 37.38 82.94
CA PRO A 5 43.87 38.19 81.79
C PRO A 5 42.79 37.47 80.96
N LYS A 6 41.71 38.19 80.63
CA LYS A 6 40.68 37.70 79.71
C LYS A 6 41.15 37.87 78.26
N PHE A 7 41.36 36.75 77.57
CA PHE A 7 41.56 36.74 76.11
C PHE A 7 40.21 36.81 75.40
N PHE A 8 40.04 37.79 74.51
CA PHE A 8 38.93 37.85 73.56
C PHE A 8 39.35 37.16 72.26
N HIS A 9 38.69 36.07 71.90
CA HIS A 9 38.80 35.49 70.57
C HIS A 9 37.86 36.22 69.60
N ALA A 10 38.43 36.85 68.58
CA ALA A 10 37.66 37.36 67.44
C ALA A 10 37.15 36.19 66.60
N ARG A 11 35.83 36.06 66.48
CA ARG A 11 35.17 35.08 65.61
C ARG A 11 35.27 35.58 64.16
N GLN A 12 35.98 34.85 63.28
CA GLN A 12 35.97 35.16 61.85
C GLN A 12 34.57 34.93 61.27
N PRO A 13 34.08 35.79 60.35
CA PRO A 13 32.81 35.55 59.68
C PRO A 13 32.96 34.39 58.68
N PRO A 14 31.91 33.59 58.46
CA PRO A 14 31.96 32.57 57.42
C PRO A 14 32.08 33.27 56.06
N SER A 15 32.91 32.71 55.19
CA SER A 15 33.02 33.10 53.78
C SER A 15 31.70 32.81 53.05
N ALA A 16 30.74 33.72 53.17
CA ALA A 16 29.52 33.67 52.38
C ALA A 16 29.89 33.94 50.92
N LEU A 17 29.90 32.88 50.09
CA LEU A 17 29.87 33.07 48.64
C LEU A 17 28.66 33.93 48.31
N ARG A 18 28.90 35.10 47.70
CA ARG A 18 27.87 36.07 47.36
C ARG A 18 26.79 35.36 46.52
N PRO A 19 25.50 35.42 46.89
CA PRO A 19 24.41 34.71 46.20
C PRO A 19 24.33 35.06 44.71
N THR A 20 24.83 36.24 44.32
CA THR A 20 24.95 36.69 42.93
C THR A 20 25.89 35.83 42.08
N VAL A 21 26.99 35.31 42.64
CA VAL A 21 27.94 34.46 41.91
C VAL A 21 27.35 33.07 41.65
N LEU A 22 26.60 32.54 42.62
CA LEU A 22 25.87 31.29 42.46
C LEU A 22 24.76 31.43 41.41
N LEU A 23 24.00 32.53 41.44
CA LEU A 23 22.93 32.77 40.48
C LEU A 23 23.45 32.89 39.04
N ILE A 24 24.56 33.62 38.84
CA ILE A 24 25.21 33.76 37.53
C ILE A 24 25.76 32.40 37.06
N GLY A 25 26.36 31.61 37.96
CA GLY A 25 26.82 30.25 37.66
C GLY A 25 25.69 29.33 37.20
N PHE A 26 24.54 29.37 37.88
CA PHE A 26 23.35 28.61 37.47
C PHE A 26 22.82 29.07 36.11
N CYS A 27 22.70 30.38 35.86
CA CYS A 27 22.25 30.89 34.57
C CYS A 27 23.17 30.47 33.41
N LEU A 28 24.48 30.47 33.61
CA LEU A 28 25.44 30.02 32.61
C LEU A 28 25.33 28.51 32.35
N LEU A 29 25.12 27.70 33.40
CA LEU A 29 24.92 26.25 33.27
C LEU A 29 23.63 25.91 32.50
N PHE A 30 22.52 26.61 32.76
CA PHE A 30 21.28 26.42 32.01
C PHE A 30 21.40 26.92 30.56
N GLY A 31 22.11 28.02 30.32
CA GLY A 31 22.39 28.51 28.97
C GLY A 31 23.26 27.53 28.15
N LEU A 32 24.31 27.01 28.76
CA LEU A 32 25.20 26.00 28.14
C LEU A 32 24.46 24.68 27.90
N SER A 33 23.64 24.21 28.83
CA SER A 33 22.87 22.97 28.64
C SER A 33 21.83 23.11 27.53
N GLY A 34 21.14 24.25 27.44
CA GLY A 34 20.20 24.55 26.35
C GLY A 34 20.89 24.64 24.99
N PHE A 35 22.07 25.27 24.92
CA PHE A 35 22.85 25.37 23.70
C PHE A 35 23.39 24.01 23.23
N ILE A 36 23.89 23.19 24.15
CA ILE A 36 24.31 21.82 23.86
C ILE A 36 23.12 20.97 23.39
N PHE A 37 21.96 21.07 24.05
CA PHE A 37 20.75 20.35 23.63
C PHE A 37 20.28 20.77 22.23
N GLY A 38 20.34 22.07 21.91
CA GLY A 38 20.04 22.59 20.57
C GLY A 38 21.02 22.08 19.50
N LEU A 39 22.32 22.10 19.77
CA LEU A 39 23.35 21.55 18.89
C LEU A 39 23.20 20.04 18.68
N VAL A 40 22.93 19.29 19.75
CA VAL A 40 22.70 17.84 19.68
C VAL A 40 21.45 17.53 18.87
N SER A 41 20.41 18.37 18.94
CA SER A 41 19.18 18.23 18.15
C SER A 41 19.37 18.56 16.66
N LEU A 42 20.28 19.48 16.33
CA LEU A 42 20.62 19.84 14.94
C LEU A 42 21.64 18.88 14.30
N LEU A 43 22.53 18.30 15.12
CA LEU A 43 23.60 17.39 14.67
C LEU A 43 23.18 15.92 14.71
N HIS A 44 22.16 15.55 15.47
CA HIS A 44 21.52 14.24 15.29
C HIS A 44 20.60 14.34 14.07
N PRO A 45 20.89 13.65 12.95
CA PRO A 45 19.86 13.42 11.95
C PRO A 45 18.72 12.76 12.70
N SER A 46 17.52 13.36 12.59
CA SER A 46 16.27 12.84 13.13
C SER A 46 16.36 11.33 13.19
N ARG A 47 16.56 10.81 14.41
CA ARG A 47 16.68 9.37 14.64
C ARG A 47 15.29 8.86 14.30
N GLN A 48 15.08 8.55 13.02
CA GLN A 48 13.92 7.84 12.53
C GLN A 48 13.87 6.66 13.49
N TYR A 49 12.88 6.67 14.36
CA TYR A 49 12.43 5.45 14.99
C TYR A 49 12.09 4.55 13.81
N LYS A 50 13.07 3.73 13.38
CA LYS A 50 12.83 2.60 12.52
C LYS A 50 11.82 1.82 13.33
N CYS A 51 10.56 1.91 12.94
CA CYS A 51 9.51 1.07 13.46
C CYS A 51 9.89 -0.34 12.99
N LEU A 52 10.71 -1.03 13.78
CA LEU A 52 10.85 -2.46 13.65
C LEU A 52 9.45 -3.02 13.90
N THR A 53 8.96 -3.81 12.94
CA THR A 53 7.65 -4.51 12.87
C THR A 53 6.52 -3.92 12.02
N SER A 54 6.79 -3.14 10.97
CA SER A 54 5.81 -3.08 9.86
C SER A 54 5.95 -4.34 9.00
N LYS A 55 4.93 -5.21 9.00
CA LYS A 55 4.82 -6.31 8.04
C LYS A 55 4.84 -5.72 6.63
N SER A 56 5.65 -6.30 5.72
CA SER A 56 5.74 -5.83 4.33
C SER A 56 4.36 -5.82 3.69
N ARG A 57 4.05 -4.70 3.04
CA ARG A 57 2.77 -4.43 2.38
C ARG A 57 2.78 -4.93 0.94
N SER A 58 3.95 -4.98 0.30
CA SER A 58 4.11 -5.51 -1.04
C SER A 58 4.06 -7.03 -1.04
N VAL A 59 3.33 -7.60 -1.98
CA VAL A 59 3.19 -9.06 -2.11
C VAL A 59 3.48 -9.48 -3.53
N LYS A 60 4.31 -10.52 -3.68
CA LYS A 60 4.53 -11.21 -4.94
C LYS A 60 3.73 -12.50 -5.00
N VAL A 61 2.97 -12.66 -6.06
CA VAL A 61 2.04 -13.77 -6.26
C VAL A 61 2.54 -14.61 -7.42
N ILE A 62 2.85 -15.89 -7.14
CA ILE A 62 3.31 -16.86 -8.13
C ILE A 62 2.22 -17.91 -8.30
N TRP A 63 1.84 -18.16 -9.56
CA TRP A 63 0.89 -19.21 -9.92
C TRP A 63 1.67 -20.43 -10.38
N GLU A 64 1.48 -21.58 -9.73
CA GLU A 64 2.08 -22.82 -10.24
C GLU A 64 1.33 -23.27 -11.50
N THR A 65 2.01 -23.25 -12.64
CA THR A 65 1.58 -23.98 -13.84
C THR A 65 1.93 -25.45 -13.63
N GLY A 66 0.90 -26.28 -13.47
CA GLY A 66 1.06 -27.70 -13.18
C GLY A 66 1.91 -28.44 -14.22
N SER A 67 3.12 -28.81 -13.82
CA SER A 67 3.90 -29.88 -14.42
C SER A 67 4.83 -30.48 -13.36
N SER A 68 4.26 -31.29 -12.47
CA SER A 68 4.90 -32.51 -11.93
C SER A 68 3.91 -33.25 -11.03
N SER A 69 3.82 -34.54 -11.29
CA SER A 69 3.00 -35.55 -10.64
C SER A 69 3.32 -35.74 -9.17
N SER A 70 2.34 -35.52 -8.29
CA SER A 70 1.95 -36.43 -7.18
C SER A 70 0.88 -35.80 -6.29
N SER A 71 -0.28 -36.48 -6.22
CA SER A 71 -1.22 -36.53 -5.08
C SER A 71 -1.50 -35.25 -4.27
N SER A 72 -2.48 -34.46 -4.74
CA SER A 72 -3.68 -34.00 -4.00
C SER A 72 -4.22 -32.73 -4.66
N SER A 73 -5.48 -32.77 -5.07
CA SER A 73 -6.14 -31.69 -5.79
C SER A 73 -6.34 -30.46 -4.89
N GLN A 74 -5.43 -29.51 -4.96
CA GLN A 74 -5.71 -28.07 -4.83
C GLN A 74 -4.80 -27.32 -5.79
N ASN A 75 -5.35 -26.60 -6.77
CA ASN A 75 -4.61 -25.59 -7.51
C ASN A 75 -4.28 -24.45 -6.53
N GLY A 76 -3.22 -24.63 -5.74
CA GLY A 76 -2.83 -23.73 -4.68
C GLY A 76 -2.12 -22.50 -5.21
N LEU A 77 -2.59 -21.32 -4.81
CA LEU A 77 -1.80 -20.10 -4.93
C LEU A 77 -0.69 -20.14 -3.88
N VAL A 78 0.57 -20.21 -4.30
CA VAL A 78 1.70 -20.09 -3.37
C VAL A 78 1.92 -18.60 -3.09
N LEU A 79 1.37 -18.15 -1.96
CA LEU A 79 1.63 -16.83 -1.41
C LEU A 79 2.92 -16.90 -0.59
N ASN A 80 4.04 -16.38 -1.12
CA ASN A 80 5.22 -16.11 -0.30
C ASN A 80 4.96 -14.88 0.57
N VAL A 81 4.14 -15.06 1.60
CA VAL A 81 4.02 -14.10 2.70
C VAL A 81 5.22 -14.37 3.61
N GLY A 82 6.11 -13.39 3.78
CA GLY A 82 7.24 -13.48 4.68
C GLY A 82 6.81 -13.98 6.07
N ASP A 83 7.55 -14.97 6.54
CA ASP A 83 7.36 -15.82 7.73
C ASP A 83 6.90 -15.11 9.01
N GLY A 84 6.07 -15.81 9.80
CA GLY A 84 5.64 -15.40 11.13
C GLY A 84 4.21 -15.78 11.49
N ASN A 85 3.99 -17.05 11.82
CA ASN A 85 3.09 -17.62 12.85
C ASN A 85 1.65 -17.07 13.12
N ASP A 86 1.07 -16.24 12.26
CA ASP A 86 -0.36 -15.91 12.33
C ASP A 86 -1.14 -16.90 11.47
N ASN A 87 -1.92 -17.77 12.13
CA ASN A 87 -2.94 -18.62 11.50
C ASN A 87 -3.55 -17.92 10.29
N ASN A 88 -3.20 -18.39 9.08
CA ASN A 88 -3.61 -18.04 7.70
C ASN A 88 -4.85 -17.14 7.48
N LYS A 89 -4.99 -16.04 8.23
CA LYS A 89 -6.16 -15.17 8.25
C LYS A 89 -5.90 -14.01 7.31
N ARG A 90 -6.71 -13.94 6.27
CA ARG A 90 -6.72 -12.85 5.30
C ARG A 90 -6.91 -11.51 6.03
N LYS A 91 -6.22 -10.47 5.57
CA LYS A 91 -6.38 -9.13 6.15
C LYS A 91 -7.80 -8.63 5.86
N LYS A 92 -8.54 -8.26 6.92
CA LYS A 92 -9.91 -7.74 6.81
C LYS A 92 -9.89 -6.25 6.47
N VAL A 93 -10.64 -5.86 5.46
CA VAL A 93 -10.85 -4.46 5.03
C VAL A 93 -12.25 -4.32 4.45
N MET A 94 -12.79 -3.12 4.34
CA MET A 94 -14.07 -2.92 3.63
C MET A 94 -13.86 -3.04 2.11
N GLY A 95 -12.75 -2.54 1.58
CA GLY A 95 -12.44 -2.63 0.15
C GLY A 95 -10.96 -2.81 -0.16
N PHE A 96 -10.63 -3.59 -1.18
CA PHE A 96 -9.27 -3.68 -1.73
C PHE A 96 -9.21 -3.00 -3.10
N VAL A 97 -8.42 -1.94 -3.24
CA VAL A 97 -8.25 -1.15 -4.46
C VAL A 97 -6.93 -1.52 -5.15
N GLY A 98 -7.05 -2.19 -6.29
CA GLY A 98 -5.94 -2.51 -7.17
C GLY A 98 -5.82 -1.52 -8.32
N ILE A 99 -4.74 -0.75 -8.31
CA ILE A 99 -4.44 0.27 -9.32
C ILE A 99 -3.60 -0.37 -10.42
N GLN A 100 -4.21 -0.64 -11.56
CA GLN A 100 -3.60 -1.31 -12.69
C GLN A 100 -2.57 -0.38 -13.35
N THR A 101 -1.31 -0.78 -13.32
CA THR A 101 -0.19 0.04 -13.80
C THR A 101 0.81 -0.80 -14.58
N GLY A 102 1.67 -0.18 -15.39
CA GLY A 102 2.68 -0.86 -16.20
C GLY A 102 4.07 -0.24 -16.09
N PHE A 103 5.05 -0.84 -16.78
CA PHE A 103 6.44 -0.36 -16.76
C PHE A 103 6.63 1.05 -17.37
N ARG A 104 5.68 1.51 -18.20
CA ARG A 104 5.70 2.87 -18.78
C ARG A 104 5.08 3.94 -17.86
N SER A 105 4.53 3.54 -16.73
CA SER A 105 3.68 4.39 -15.88
C SER A 105 4.37 4.92 -14.62
N THR A 106 5.70 4.90 -14.52
CA THR A 106 6.43 5.38 -13.33
C THR A 106 6.05 6.82 -12.96
N GLY A 107 5.92 7.72 -13.95
CA GLY A 107 5.47 9.09 -13.72
C GLY A 107 4.02 9.20 -13.22
N ARG A 108 3.13 8.29 -13.66
CA ARG A 108 1.75 8.21 -13.17
C ARG A 108 1.71 7.76 -11.73
N ARG A 109 2.41 6.68 -11.38
CA ARG A 109 2.54 6.21 -9.98
C ARG A 109 3.07 7.31 -9.07
N GLN A 110 4.09 8.05 -9.51
CA GLN A 110 4.61 9.21 -8.75
C GLN A 110 3.55 10.31 -8.57
N SER A 111 2.73 10.58 -9.60
CA SER A 111 1.66 11.57 -9.52
C SER A 111 0.56 11.15 -8.55
N LEU A 112 0.17 9.87 -8.57
CA LEU A 112 -0.76 9.27 -7.60
C LEU A 112 -0.23 9.38 -6.17
N ARG A 113 1.07 9.10 -5.98
CA ARG A 113 1.76 9.22 -4.70
C ARG A 113 1.78 10.63 -4.11
N LYS A 114 1.84 11.63 -4.97
CA LYS A 114 1.79 13.05 -4.58
C LYS A 114 0.37 13.58 -4.37
N THR A 115 -0.67 12.78 -4.64
CA THR A 115 -2.06 13.23 -4.62
C THR A 115 -2.92 12.38 -3.70
N TRP A 116 -3.48 11.26 -4.17
CA TRP A 116 -4.53 10.52 -3.46
C TRP A 116 -4.08 9.18 -2.87
N MET A 117 -2.84 8.74 -3.09
CA MET A 117 -2.27 7.52 -2.50
C MET A 117 -0.87 7.80 -1.92
N PRO A 118 -0.75 8.39 -0.72
CA PRO A 118 0.53 8.88 -0.20
C PRO A 118 1.68 7.85 -0.26
N SER A 119 2.88 8.31 -0.63
CA SER A 119 4.07 7.45 -0.73
C SER A 119 4.64 6.98 0.60
N ASP A 120 4.42 7.73 1.68
CA ASP A 120 4.96 7.39 2.98
C ASP A 120 4.04 6.39 3.70
N ALA A 121 4.64 5.42 4.39
CA ALA A 121 3.90 4.33 5.03
C ALA A 121 2.84 4.83 6.02
N GLN A 122 3.11 5.92 6.75
CA GLN A 122 2.18 6.50 7.72
C GLN A 122 1.02 7.24 7.04
N GLY A 123 1.28 7.99 5.99
CA GLY A 123 0.28 8.66 5.16
C GLY A 123 -0.65 7.66 4.50
N LEU A 124 -0.09 6.62 3.88
CA LEU A 124 -0.88 5.54 3.30
C LEU A 124 -1.73 4.83 4.36
N GLN A 125 -1.13 4.47 5.50
CA GLN A 125 -1.86 3.83 6.61
C GLN A 125 -3.03 4.69 7.11
N ARG A 126 -2.83 6.01 7.29
CA ARG A 126 -3.89 6.93 7.70
C ARG A 126 -5.05 6.95 6.72
N VAL A 127 -4.76 6.97 5.41
CA VAL A 127 -5.81 6.91 4.37
C VAL A 127 -6.53 5.56 4.42
N GLU A 128 -5.79 4.46 4.56
CA GLU A 128 -6.38 3.11 4.63
C GLU A 128 -7.29 2.94 5.85
N GLU A 129 -6.84 3.39 7.02
CA GLU A 129 -7.62 3.33 8.28
C GLU A 129 -8.84 4.24 8.26
N ALA A 130 -8.69 5.47 7.76
CA ALA A 130 -9.79 6.44 7.70
C ALA A 130 -10.89 6.05 6.71
N THR A 131 -10.54 5.30 5.66
CA THR A 131 -11.48 4.92 4.59
C THR A 131 -11.94 3.47 4.67
N GLY A 132 -11.22 2.61 5.40
CA GLY A 132 -11.43 1.16 5.38
C GLY A 132 -10.97 0.49 4.08
N LEU A 133 -10.23 1.20 3.23
CA LEU A 133 -9.74 0.73 1.94
C LEU A 133 -8.27 0.35 2.04
N ALA A 134 -7.83 -0.72 1.38
CA ALA A 134 -6.41 -1.00 1.15
C ALA A 134 -6.04 -0.69 -0.31
N PHE A 135 -4.86 -0.10 -0.55
CA PHE A 135 -4.44 0.32 -1.90
C PHE A 135 -3.14 -0.37 -2.32
N ARG A 136 -3.10 -0.97 -3.52
CA ARG A 136 -1.86 -1.49 -4.09
C ARG A 136 -1.74 -1.16 -5.58
N PHE A 137 -0.53 -0.83 -6.02
CA PHE A 137 -0.20 -0.83 -7.44
C PHE A 137 -0.10 -2.26 -7.94
N VAL A 138 -0.89 -2.61 -8.95
CA VAL A 138 -0.93 -3.94 -9.54
C VAL A 138 -0.12 -3.96 -10.82
N ILE A 139 0.95 -4.73 -10.83
CA ILE A 139 1.87 -4.84 -11.97
C ILE A 139 2.31 -6.28 -12.16
N GLY A 140 2.42 -6.69 -13.42
CA GLY A 140 2.99 -7.95 -13.85
C GLY A 140 4.51 -7.92 -13.93
N LYS A 141 5.07 -8.82 -14.74
CA LYS A 141 6.50 -8.96 -15.02
C LYS A 141 6.82 -8.61 -16.48
N THR A 142 8.09 -8.34 -16.75
CA THR A 142 8.65 -8.26 -18.11
C THR A 142 9.91 -9.12 -18.19
N LYS A 143 10.28 -9.55 -19.41
CA LYS A 143 11.55 -10.23 -19.69
C LYS A 143 12.75 -9.30 -19.62
N GLU A 144 12.52 -7.98 -19.69
CA GLU A 144 13.56 -6.96 -19.64
C GLU A 144 14.14 -6.83 -18.22
N LYS A 145 15.35 -7.38 -18.00
CA LYS A 145 16.02 -7.39 -16.69
C LYS A 145 16.19 -6.00 -16.09
N GLN A 146 16.49 -4.99 -16.91
CA GLN A 146 16.67 -3.60 -16.45
C GLN A 146 15.36 -3.06 -15.84
N LYS A 147 14.24 -3.19 -16.54
CA LYS A 147 12.92 -2.76 -16.05
C LYS A 147 12.51 -3.48 -14.77
N MET A 148 12.82 -4.78 -14.66
CA MET A 148 12.58 -5.55 -13.44
C MET A 148 13.47 -5.06 -12.27
N ALA A 149 14.72 -4.67 -12.52
CA ALA A 149 15.61 -4.12 -11.50
C ALA A 149 15.16 -2.72 -11.04
N GLU A 150 14.68 -1.88 -11.95
CA GLU A 150 14.10 -0.57 -11.63
C GLU A 150 12.82 -0.73 -10.78
N LEU A 151 11.93 -1.66 -11.15
CA LEU A 151 10.75 -1.99 -10.36
C LEU A 151 11.13 -2.50 -8.97
N ALA A 152 12.15 -3.36 -8.85
CA ALA A 152 12.58 -3.86 -7.55
C ALA A 152 13.09 -2.74 -6.62
N LYS A 153 13.77 -1.73 -7.16
CA LYS A 153 14.15 -0.53 -6.40
C LYS A 153 12.93 0.24 -5.92
N GLU A 154 11.94 0.44 -6.80
CA GLU A 154 10.70 1.15 -6.45
C GLU A 154 9.89 0.40 -5.39
N VAL A 155 9.79 -0.94 -5.48
CA VAL A 155 9.14 -1.77 -4.46
C VAL A 155 9.85 -1.65 -3.12
N ALA A 156 11.19 -1.67 -3.10
CA ALA A 156 11.97 -1.51 -1.88
C ALA A 156 11.82 -0.12 -1.25
N GLU A 157 11.57 0.91 -2.08
CA GLU A 157 11.40 2.29 -1.62
C GLU A 157 10.01 2.56 -1.03
N TYR A 158 8.94 2.08 -1.69
CA TYR A 158 7.57 2.47 -1.35
C TYR A 158 6.74 1.37 -0.68
N ASP A 159 7.11 0.10 -0.86
CA ASP A 159 6.39 -1.06 -0.31
C ASP A 159 4.87 -1.05 -0.60
N ASP A 160 4.44 -0.62 -1.78
CA ASP A 160 3.01 -0.41 -2.11
C ASP A 160 2.49 -1.24 -3.32
N PHE A 161 3.14 -2.37 -3.63
CA PHE A 161 2.84 -3.16 -4.83
C PHE A 161 2.18 -4.52 -4.59
N LEU A 162 1.31 -4.93 -5.51
CA LEU A 162 0.91 -6.31 -5.74
C LEU A 162 1.54 -6.78 -7.07
N LEU A 163 2.56 -7.63 -6.96
CA LEU A 163 3.32 -8.15 -8.09
C LEU A 163 2.70 -9.47 -8.57
N LEU A 164 2.22 -9.50 -9.82
CA LEU A 164 1.60 -10.68 -10.42
C LEU A 164 2.58 -11.41 -11.34
N ASP A 165 2.54 -12.75 -11.36
CA ASP A 165 3.34 -13.56 -12.28
C ASP A 165 2.73 -13.64 -13.70
N ILE A 166 2.42 -12.49 -14.31
CA ILE A 166 1.88 -12.37 -15.68
C ILE A 166 2.73 -11.40 -16.48
N GLU A 167 3.07 -11.76 -17.72
CA GLU A 167 3.80 -10.87 -18.62
C GLU A 167 2.94 -9.66 -19.01
N GLU A 168 3.47 -8.45 -18.79
CA GLU A 168 2.80 -7.19 -19.13
C GLU A 168 2.66 -7.02 -20.64
N GLU A 169 1.42 -7.01 -21.11
CA GLU A 169 1.06 -6.76 -22.49
C GLU A 169 -0.38 -6.25 -22.55
N TYR A 170 -0.68 -5.37 -23.50
CA TYR A 170 -2.02 -4.82 -23.64
C TYR A 170 -3.09 -5.90 -23.93
N SER A 171 -2.75 -6.85 -24.80
CA SER A 171 -3.60 -8.01 -25.11
C SER A 171 -3.86 -8.90 -23.88
N LYS A 172 -3.00 -8.84 -22.86
CA LYS A 172 -3.09 -9.65 -21.63
C LYS A 172 -3.79 -8.94 -20.47
N LEU A 173 -4.33 -7.74 -20.67
CA LEU A 173 -5.08 -7.01 -19.64
C LEU A 173 -6.24 -7.81 -19.01
N PRO A 174 -7.03 -8.60 -19.76
CA PRO A 174 -8.05 -9.47 -19.16
C PRO A 174 -7.46 -10.50 -18.20
N TYR A 175 -6.35 -11.15 -18.57
CA TYR A 175 -5.67 -12.12 -17.71
C TYR A 175 -5.06 -11.47 -16.47
N LYS A 176 -4.44 -10.29 -16.62
CA LYS A 176 -3.95 -9.50 -15.49
C LYS A 176 -5.07 -9.15 -14.52
N THR A 177 -6.22 -8.73 -15.04
CA THR A 177 -7.41 -8.38 -14.25
C THR A 177 -7.94 -9.59 -13.49
N LEU A 178 -8.05 -10.75 -14.12
CA LEU A 178 -8.46 -11.98 -13.47
C LEU A 178 -7.47 -12.40 -12.37
N ALA A 179 -6.17 -12.35 -12.64
CA ALA A 179 -5.14 -12.67 -11.66
C ALA A 179 -5.10 -11.69 -10.49
N PHE A 180 -5.37 -10.40 -10.73
CA PHE A 180 -5.58 -9.42 -9.69
C PHE A 180 -6.71 -9.83 -8.74
N PHE A 181 -7.89 -10.15 -9.27
CA PHE A 181 -9.02 -10.56 -8.43
C PHE A 181 -8.73 -11.86 -7.67
N LYS A 182 -8.10 -12.86 -8.31
CA LYS A 182 -7.66 -14.09 -7.64
C LYS A 182 -6.68 -13.81 -6.50
N ALA A 183 -5.66 -12.99 -6.76
CA ALA A 183 -4.66 -12.62 -5.76
C ALA A 183 -5.27 -11.83 -4.60
N ALA A 184 -6.06 -10.80 -4.90
CA ALA A 184 -6.69 -9.94 -3.91
C ALA A 184 -7.64 -10.74 -3.02
N TYR A 185 -8.47 -11.63 -3.60
CA TYR A 185 -9.39 -12.47 -2.86
C TYR A 185 -8.68 -13.46 -1.93
N ALA A 186 -7.52 -13.98 -2.34
CA ALA A 186 -6.70 -14.86 -1.50
C ALA A 186 -6.00 -14.11 -0.35
N LEU A 187 -5.62 -12.85 -0.55
CA LEU A 187 -4.85 -12.05 0.42
C LEU A 187 -5.73 -11.26 1.41
N PHE A 188 -6.89 -10.79 0.95
CA PHE A 188 -7.77 -9.90 1.70
C PHE A 188 -9.16 -10.49 1.81
N GLU A 189 -9.75 -10.39 3.00
CA GLU A 189 -11.18 -10.60 3.23
C GLU A 189 -11.83 -9.23 3.16
N ALA A 190 -12.42 -8.89 2.00
CA ALA A 190 -12.99 -7.58 1.73
C ALA A 190 -14.44 -7.69 1.26
N ASP A 191 -15.27 -6.70 1.61
CA ASP A 191 -16.65 -6.62 1.09
C ASP A 191 -16.64 -6.32 -0.42
N PHE A 192 -15.65 -5.55 -0.88
CA PHE A 192 -15.46 -5.18 -2.27
C PHE A 192 -14.02 -5.28 -2.75
N TYR A 193 -13.84 -5.61 -4.03
CA TYR A 193 -12.58 -5.54 -4.74
C TYR A 193 -12.73 -4.57 -5.91
N VAL A 194 -11.86 -3.57 -5.95
CA VAL A 194 -11.95 -2.42 -6.87
C VAL A 194 -10.79 -2.45 -7.83
N LYS A 195 -11.08 -2.42 -9.12
CA LYS A 195 -10.09 -2.19 -10.18
C LYS A 195 -10.10 -0.71 -10.53
N ALA A 196 -8.93 -0.07 -10.53
CA ALA A 196 -8.72 1.32 -10.93
C ALA A 196 -7.59 1.40 -11.96
N ASP A 197 -7.65 2.32 -12.91
CA ASP A 197 -6.50 2.64 -13.77
C ASP A 197 -5.56 3.65 -13.10
N ASP A 198 -4.31 3.73 -13.58
CA ASP A 198 -3.31 4.66 -13.05
C ASP A 198 -3.37 6.06 -13.66
N ASP A 199 -4.32 6.33 -14.54
CA ASP A 199 -4.58 7.64 -15.17
C ASP A 199 -5.91 8.29 -14.79
N ILE A 200 -6.43 7.94 -13.60
CA ILE A 200 -7.58 8.62 -13.00
C ILE A 200 -7.22 9.36 -11.72
N TYR A 201 -8.09 10.30 -11.34
CA TYR A 201 -8.13 10.84 -9.99
C TYR A 201 -9.25 10.16 -9.20
N LEU A 202 -8.90 9.51 -8.08
CA LEU A 202 -9.84 8.87 -7.19
C LEU A 202 -10.02 9.70 -5.92
N ARG A 203 -11.24 9.73 -5.38
CA ARG A 203 -11.55 10.27 -4.04
C ARG A 203 -11.81 9.12 -3.07
N PRO A 204 -10.81 8.70 -2.26
CA PRO A 204 -10.93 7.57 -1.34
C PRO A 204 -12.10 7.68 -0.36
N ASP A 205 -12.38 8.89 0.14
CA ASP A 205 -13.51 9.19 1.02
C ASP A 205 -14.85 8.85 0.37
N ARG A 206 -15.04 9.23 -0.90
CA ARG A 206 -16.30 8.98 -1.61
C ARG A 206 -16.46 7.56 -2.05
N LEU A 207 -15.37 6.92 -2.47
CA LEU A 207 -15.39 5.50 -2.76
C LEU A 207 -15.80 4.73 -1.50
N SER A 208 -15.19 5.06 -0.36
CA SER A 208 -15.52 4.43 0.92
C SER A 208 -17.01 4.54 1.28
N LEU A 209 -17.58 5.75 1.21
CA LEU A 209 -19.00 5.98 1.46
C LEU A 209 -19.92 5.21 0.49
N LEU A 210 -19.55 5.15 -0.79
CA LEU A 210 -20.31 4.41 -1.80
C LEU A 210 -20.31 2.90 -1.48
N LEU A 211 -19.14 2.31 -1.21
CA LEU A 211 -19.03 0.89 -0.89
C LEU A 211 -19.77 0.54 0.42
N ALA A 212 -19.65 1.40 1.43
CA ALA A 212 -20.37 1.22 2.70
C ALA A 212 -21.90 1.24 2.52
N LYS A 213 -22.41 2.06 1.58
CA LYS A 213 -23.83 2.08 1.23
C LYS A 213 -24.28 0.79 0.53
N GLU A 214 -23.48 0.27 -0.39
CA GLU A 214 -23.86 -0.86 -1.23
C GLU A 214 -23.55 -2.24 -0.61
N ARG A 215 -22.82 -2.31 0.52
CA ARG A 215 -22.35 -3.57 1.14
C ARG A 215 -23.43 -4.57 1.52
N SER A 216 -24.70 -4.16 1.67
CA SER A 216 -25.80 -5.08 1.94
C SER A 216 -26.19 -5.92 0.72
N HIS A 217 -25.80 -5.51 -0.48
CA HIS A 217 -26.11 -6.19 -1.73
C HIS A 217 -24.94 -7.10 -2.11
N SER A 218 -25.14 -8.42 -1.99
CA SER A 218 -24.05 -9.39 -2.16
C SER A 218 -23.63 -9.61 -3.61
N GLN A 219 -24.48 -9.30 -4.60
CA GLN A 219 -24.20 -9.45 -6.04
C GLN A 219 -24.00 -8.10 -6.74
N THR A 220 -23.12 -7.27 -6.19
CA THR A 220 -22.94 -5.89 -6.66
C THR A 220 -21.80 -5.79 -7.67
N TYR A 221 -22.11 -5.21 -8.82
CA TYR A 221 -21.14 -4.74 -9.81
C TYR A 221 -21.35 -3.23 -10.02
N LEU A 222 -20.44 -2.41 -9.48
CA LEU A 222 -20.49 -0.95 -9.57
C LEU A 222 -19.52 -0.42 -10.61
N GLY A 223 -19.98 0.55 -11.39
CA GLY A 223 -19.15 1.34 -12.29
C GLY A 223 -20.00 2.22 -13.18
N CYS A 224 -19.36 2.96 -14.08
CA CYS A 224 -20.09 3.65 -15.15
C CYS A 224 -20.53 2.61 -16.18
N MET A 225 -21.75 2.09 -16.04
CA MET A 225 -22.26 1.03 -16.92
C MET A 225 -22.47 1.55 -18.34
N LYS A 226 -21.99 0.79 -19.31
CA LYS A 226 -22.06 1.10 -20.73
C LYS A 226 -22.53 -0.11 -21.52
N LYS A 227 -23.16 0.21 -22.64
CA LYS A 227 -23.52 -0.70 -23.73
C LYS A 227 -23.17 0.00 -25.04
N GLY A 228 -22.79 -0.75 -26.06
CA GLY A 228 -22.42 -0.18 -27.34
C GLY A 228 -22.11 -1.24 -28.39
N PRO A 229 -21.86 -0.82 -29.64
CA PRO A 229 -21.61 -1.73 -30.75
C PRO A 229 -20.32 -2.51 -30.55
N VAL A 230 -20.32 -3.77 -31.01
CA VAL A 230 -19.08 -4.55 -31.14
C VAL A 230 -18.29 -4.01 -32.33
N PHE A 231 -17.02 -3.72 -32.13
CA PHE A 231 -16.18 -3.16 -33.20
C PHE A 231 -15.67 -4.28 -34.11
N THR A 232 -16.22 -4.37 -35.33
CA THR A 232 -15.89 -5.42 -36.30
C THR A 232 -14.89 -4.98 -37.37
N ASP A 233 -14.47 -3.71 -37.39
CA ASP A 233 -13.45 -3.20 -38.32
C ASP A 233 -12.03 -3.41 -37.73
N PRO A 234 -11.15 -4.20 -38.39
CA PRO A 234 -9.77 -4.43 -37.95
C PRO A 234 -8.90 -3.18 -37.77
N LYS A 235 -9.31 -2.04 -38.35
CA LYS A 235 -8.58 -0.77 -38.23
C LYS A 235 -8.90 -0.02 -36.95
N LEU A 236 -9.97 -0.39 -36.25
CA LEU A 236 -10.36 0.24 -34.99
C LEU A 236 -9.54 -0.32 -33.83
N LYS A 237 -9.17 0.57 -32.90
CA LYS A 237 -8.38 0.21 -31.70
C LYS A 237 -8.95 -0.96 -30.90
N TRP A 238 -10.27 -1.10 -30.90
CA TRP A 238 -11.02 -2.06 -30.10
C TRP A 238 -11.65 -3.18 -30.94
N TYR A 239 -11.07 -3.45 -32.12
CA TYR A 239 -11.50 -4.55 -32.98
C TYR A 239 -11.61 -5.86 -32.20
N GLU A 240 -12.76 -6.52 -32.34
CA GLU A 240 -13.07 -7.78 -31.69
C GLU A 240 -13.04 -8.93 -32.72
N PRO A 241 -11.95 -9.73 -32.76
CA PRO A 241 -11.82 -10.83 -33.70
C PRO A 241 -12.88 -11.93 -33.50
N LEU A 242 -13.45 -12.06 -32.29
CA LEU A 242 -14.52 -13.01 -31.98
C LEU A 242 -15.90 -12.35 -31.95
N SER A 243 -16.09 -11.26 -32.68
CA SER A 243 -17.35 -10.50 -32.69
C SER A 243 -18.58 -11.35 -33.03
N TYR A 244 -18.41 -12.42 -33.82
CA TYR A 244 -19.47 -13.38 -34.14
C TYR A 244 -20.03 -14.12 -32.91
N LEU A 245 -19.29 -14.20 -31.80
CA LEU A 245 -19.76 -14.78 -30.54
C LEU A 245 -20.56 -13.78 -29.69
N LEU A 246 -20.35 -12.48 -29.89
CA LEU A 246 -20.94 -11.41 -29.09
C LEU A 246 -22.19 -10.80 -29.74
N GLY A 247 -22.32 -10.90 -31.06
CA GLY A 247 -23.38 -10.24 -31.82
C GLY A 247 -23.07 -8.78 -32.12
N SER A 248 -24.10 -7.96 -32.30
CA SER A 248 -23.96 -6.56 -32.72
C SER A 248 -23.61 -5.60 -31.59
N GLU A 249 -23.87 -5.96 -30.34
CA GLU A 249 -23.66 -5.10 -29.16
C GLU A 249 -23.00 -5.88 -28.03
N TYR A 250 -22.09 -5.22 -27.30
CA TYR A 250 -21.53 -5.78 -26.07
C TYR A 250 -22.60 -5.94 -24.99
N PHE A 251 -22.41 -6.93 -24.12
CA PHE A 251 -23.16 -7.02 -22.85
C PHE A 251 -22.96 -5.75 -22.01
N LEU A 252 -23.93 -5.45 -21.14
CA LEU A 252 -23.79 -4.35 -20.19
C LEU A 252 -22.56 -4.57 -19.31
N HIS A 253 -21.63 -3.61 -19.30
CA HIS A 253 -20.38 -3.71 -18.56
C HIS A 253 -19.97 -2.35 -18.00
N ALA A 254 -19.18 -2.34 -16.93
CA ALA A 254 -18.62 -1.11 -16.41
C ALA A 254 -17.51 -0.58 -17.32
N TYR A 255 -17.44 0.74 -17.43
CA TYR A 255 -16.36 1.43 -18.13
C TYR A 255 -15.01 1.15 -17.45
N GLY A 256 -13.98 0.95 -18.27
CA GLY A 256 -12.65 0.49 -17.85
C GLY A 256 -12.01 1.23 -16.67
N PRO A 257 -12.02 2.57 -16.59
CA PRO A 257 -11.19 3.30 -15.62
C PRO A 257 -11.41 2.97 -14.14
N LEU A 258 -12.63 2.60 -13.75
CA LEU A 258 -12.95 2.23 -12.37
C LEU A 258 -14.20 1.34 -12.31
N TYR A 259 -14.09 0.21 -11.62
CA TYR A 259 -15.26 -0.57 -11.19
C TYR A 259 -14.98 -1.37 -9.92
N ALA A 260 -16.04 -1.69 -9.18
CA ALA A 260 -16.00 -2.47 -7.95
C ALA A 260 -16.91 -3.70 -8.05
N LEU A 261 -16.42 -4.83 -7.55
CA LEU A 261 -17.15 -6.10 -7.46
C LEU A 261 -17.28 -6.49 -6.00
N SER A 262 -18.47 -6.91 -5.57
CA SER A 262 -18.66 -7.47 -4.22
C SER A 262 -17.91 -8.80 -4.05
N ALA A 263 -17.70 -9.18 -2.80
CA ALA A 263 -17.02 -10.41 -2.43
C ALA A 263 -17.58 -11.65 -3.15
N ASP A 264 -18.90 -11.83 -3.20
CA ASP A 264 -19.54 -13.01 -3.80
C ASP A 264 -19.38 -13.05 -5.33
N VAL A 265 -19.37 -11.88 -5.99
CA VAL A 265 -19.12 -11.78 -7.43
C VAL A 265 -17.67 -12.19 -7.71
N VAL A 266 -16.72 -11.70 -6.91
CA VAL A 266 -15.31 -12.10 -7.04
C VAL A 266 -15.12 -13.56 -6.70
N ALA A 267 -15.77 -14.10 -5.67
CA ALA A 267 -15.72 -15.51 -5.32
C ALA A 267 -16.17 -16.39 -6.51
N SER A 268 -17.25 -16.01 -7.17
CA SER A 268 -17.74 -16.68 -8.37
C SER A 268 -16.73 -16.62 -9.52
N LEU A 269 -16.12 -15.45 -9.75
CA LEU A 269 -15.08 -15.26 -10.78
C LEU A 269 -13.82 -16.10 -10.50
N VAL A 270 -13.39 -16.17 -9.24
CA VAL A 270 -12.20 -16.91 -8.81
C VAL A 270 -12.42 -18.42 -8.90
N ALA A 271 -13.64 -18.89 -8.66
CA ALA A 271 -14.01 -20.29 -8.78
C ALA A 271 -14.00 -20.82 -10.23
N LEU A 272 -14.01 -19.94 -11.23
CA LEU A 272 -13.89 -20.34 -12.64
C LEU A 272 -12.52 -20.99 -12.90
N ARG A 273 -12.56 -22.25 -13.33
CA ARG A 273 -11.38 -23.09 -13.60
C ARG A 273 -10.64 -22.56 -14.84
N ASN A 274 -9.31 -22.46 -14.76
CA ASN A 274 -8.45 -22.17 -15.93
C ASN A 274 -8.52 -23.25 -17.04
N ASN A 275 -9.18 -24.39 -16.81
CA ASN A 275 -9.28 -25.52 -17.76
C ASN A 275 -10.60 -25.52 -18.56
N SER A 276 -11.19 -24.37 -18.79
CA SER A 276 -12.06 -24.19 -19.95
C SER A 276 -11.25 -23.29 -20.86
N GLY A 277 -10.80 -23.84 -21.99
CA GLY A 277 -10.26 -23.09 -23.10
C GLY A 277 -11.32 -22.11 -23.60
N ILE A 278 -11.56 -21.06 -22.85
CA ILE A 278 -12.11 -19.82 -23.36
C ILE A 278 -10.89 -19.15 -23.99
N SER A 279 -10.59 -19.57 -25.21
CA SER A 279 -10.04 -18.64 -26.18
C SER A 279 -11.09 -17.55 -26.34
N ILE A 280 -10.86 -16.42 -25.67
CA ILE A 280 -11.40 -15.13 -26.11
C ILE A 280 -10.35 -14.55 -27.06
#